data_AF-A0A1R4HHE3-F1
#
_entry.id   AF-A0A1R4HHE3-F1
#
_cell.length_a   1.000
_cell.length_b   1.000
_cell.length_c   1.000
_cell.angle_alpha   90.00
_cell.angle_beta   90.00
_cell.angle_gamma   90.00
#
_symmetry.space_group_name_H-M   'P 1'
#
loop_
_entity.id
_entity.type
_entity.pdbx_description
1 polymer ?
#
loop_
_entity_poly.entity_id
_entity_poly.type
_entity_poly.pdbx_seq_one_letter_code
_entity_poly.pdbx_strand_id
1 'polypeptide(L)'
;MVQATVSNKAMLFDWLLQRHVHEYMDIDGRPIGEGRAQAYAQVETKFKSCPYAGSRYHHAHPMNVSALQSILPEWQNSLSLLSGLSQRYQAFYNKGVSTYYDLALISGMGVFLTDYMVLRRLQPLASQHIPVLMSGLYKVCLGFQQATFLAMMNDCFKTSAVEKSLPDAKGFYAYLEDQQLLIGPEEVCGGSEEMISRAYETMKGAHASAETIDGLPQLAAMDIDWQAYDVFTFHTSNLWRKAILFVIQMHGFGIELHDPSLPADLADAINAYLKTSFAKLLETQSGLAVEIARITLEESGHSLDEWLAVQEAFLNEIDCQSACGTSIDELCLAIMQQLAQVFDLLNYGPVITEAVRHQLARYGAFEAAVLQAFNDHLEHILVALGYDSSGDTLMPADLSAVYGKTVRNWLEIMRQE
;
A
#
# COMPACT_ATOMS: atom_id res chain seq x y z
N MET A 1 24.02 -10.66 1.52
CA MET A 1 22.59 -10.52 1.78
C MET A 1 22.08 -11.85 2.33
N VAL A 2 21.43 -11.87 3.49
CA VAL A 2 20.82 -13.09 4.04
C VAL A 2 19.61 -13.42 3.17
N GLN A 3 19.48 -14.69 2.77
CA GLN A 3 18.31 -15.15 2.03
C GLN A 3 17.06 -14.94 2.87
N ALA A 4 16.01 -14.36 2.28
CA ALA A 4 14.74 -14.17 2.96
C ALA A 4 14.21 -15.48 3.53
N THR A 5 14.04 -15.53 4.84
CA THR A 5 13.31 -16.60 5.51
C THR A 5 12.11 -15.96 6.18
N VAL A 6 10.96 -16.05 5.55
CA VAL A 6 9.69 -15.60 6.14
C VAL A 6 9.02 -16.82 6.74
N SER A 7 9.15 -16.96 8.06
CA SER A 7 8.66 -18.14 8.79
C SER A 7 7.38 -17.89 9.58
N ASN A 8 6.87 -16.65 9.64
CA ASN A 8 5.64 -16.32 10.36
C ASN A 8 4.92 -15.10 9.74
N LYS A 9 3.69 -14.84 10.19
CA LYS A 9 2.82 -13.77 9.68
C LYS A 9 3.40 -12.37 9.93
N ALA A 10 4.03 -12.12 11.08
CA ALA A 10 4.65 -10.83 11.40
C ALA A 10 5.79 -10.46 10.46
N MET A 11 6.71 -11.39 10.19
CA MET A 11 7.81 -11.18 9.23
C MET A 11 7.29 -11.02 7.81
N LEU A 12 6.24 -11.74 7.42
CA LEU A 12 5.63 -11.61 6.10
C LEU A 12 4.94 -10.25 5.92
N PHE A 13 4.22 -9.82 6.95
CA PHE A 13 3.54 -8.53 6.98
C PHE A 13 4.54 -7.38 6.87
N ASP A 14 5.61 -7.42 7.67
CA ASP A 14 6.72 -6.47 7.58
C ASP A 14 7.39 -6.51 6.20
N TRP A 15 7.71 -7.72 5.69
CA TRP A 15 8.30 -7.89 4.36
C TRP A 15 7.51 -7.15 3.29
N LEU A 16 6.21 -7.44 3.22
CA LEU A 16 5.34 -6.97 2.16
C LEU A 16 5.06 -5.47 2.28
N LEU A 17 4.84 -4.94 3.49
CA LEU A 17 4.47 -3.53 3.69
C LEU A 17 5.66 -2.57 3.72
N GLN A 18 6.84 -3.02 4.14
CA GLN A 18 8.09 -2.25 4.04
C GLN A 18 8.81 -2.45 2.70
N ARG A 19 8.28 -3.30 1.81
CA ARG A 19 8.84 -3.59 0.48
C ARG A 19 10.31 -4.03 0.52
N HIS A 20 10.63 -4.99 1.39
CA HIS A 20 12.01 -5.49 1.53
C HIS A 20 12.61 -6.04 0.22
N VAL A 21 11.77 -6.44 -0.75
CA VAL A 21 12.20 -6.80 -2.11
C VAL A 21 12.94 -5.67 -2.84
N HIS A 22 12.76 -4.41 -2.46
CA HIS A 22 13.49 -3.27 -3.04
C HIS A 22 15.01 -3.43 -2.91
N GLU A 23 15.48 -4.03 -1.82
CA GLU A 23 16.91 -4.22 -1.54
C GLU A 23 17.54 -5.38 -2.33
N TYR A 24 16.73 -6.22 -2.97
CA TYR A 24 17.23 -7.29 -3.80
C TYR A 24 17.81 -6.74 -5.10
N MET A 25 18.81 -7.43 -5.64
CA MET A 25 19.47 -7.07 -6.88
C MET A 25 19.10 -8.05 -8.00
N ASP A 26 19.00 -7.55 -9.22
CA ASP A 26 18.98 -8.38 -10.42
C ASP A 26 20.37 -8.91 -10.79
N ILE A 27 20.43 -9.75 -11.82
CA ILE A 27 21.66 -10.36 -12.34
C ILE A 27 22.71 -9.34 -12.81
N ASP A 28 22.29 -8.10 -13.11
CA ASP A 28 23.18 -7.00 -13.49
C ASP A 28 23.66 -6.19 -12.27
N GLY A 29 23.28 -6.61 -11.05
CA GLY A 29 23.65 -5.97 -9.80
C GLY A 29 22.89 -4.68 -9.51
N ARG A 30 21.75 -4.43 -10.19
CA ARG A 30 20.90 -3.26 -9.92
C ARG A 30 19.80 -3.61 -8.93
N PRO A 31 19.46 -2.74 -7.97
CA PRO A 31 18.37 -3.00 -7.05
C PRO A 31 17.01 -2.99 -7.78
N ILE A 32 16.11 -3.85 -7.35
CA ILE A 32 14.74 -3.93 -7.87
C ILE A 32 13.99 -2.62 -7.58
N GLY A 33 14.19 -2.04 -6.39
CA GLY A 33 13.53 -0.80 -5.95
C GLY A 33 14.10 0.50 -6.51
N GLU A 34 15.19 0.45 -7.31
CA GLU A 34 15.91 1.64 -7.78
C GLU A 34 16.15 2.65 -6.64
N GLY A 35 15.82 3.94 -6.81
CA GLY A 35 16.07 4.99 -5.82
C GLY A 35 15.40 4.78 -4.46
N ARG A 36 14.48 3.82 -4.33
CA ARG A 36 13.83 3.46 -3.05
C ARG A 36 14.64 2.47 -2.22
N ALA A 37 15.69 1.87 -2.78
CA ALA A 37 16.55 0.90 -2.11
C ALA A 37 17.77 1.58 -1.49
N GLN A 38 18.14 1.22 -0.26
CA GLN A 38 19.39 1.68 0.35
C GLN A 38 20.61 1.24 -0.46
N ALA A 39 20.55 0.05 -1.05
CA ALA A 39 21.59 -0.47 -1.94
C ALA A 39 21.84 0.39 -3.19
N TYR A 40 20.89 1.26 -3.57
CA TYR A 40 20.99 2.11 -4.76
C TYR A 40 22.17 3.07 -4.73
N ALA A 41 22.53 3.58 -3.55
CA ALA A 41 23.67 4.48 -3.37
C ALA A 41 25.02 3.87 -3.79
N GLN A 42 25.08 2.53 -3.95
CA GLN A 42 26.27 1.79 -4.33
C GLN A 42 26.35 1.48 -5.83
N VAL A 43 25.30 1.79 -6.60
CA VAL A 43 25.20 1.48 -8.03
C VAL A 43 25.47 2.72 -8.86
N GLU A 44 26.42 2.63 -9.80
CA GLU A 44 26.66 3.71 -10.76
C GLU A 44 25.40 3.97 -11.60
N THR A 45 24.82 5.15 -11.46
CA THR A 45 23.64 5.56 -12.20
C THR A 45 23.90 6.82 -13.02
N LYS A 46 23.50 6.76 -14.29
CA LYS A 46 23.59 7.87 -15.23
C LYS A 46 22.25 8.57 -15.31
N PHE A 47 22.26 9.84 -14.94
CA PHE A 47 21.12 10.73 -14.96
C PHE A 47 21.22 11.68 -16.16
N LYS A 48 20.07 12.01 -16.77
CA LYS A 48 19.97 13.04 -17.81
C LYS A 48 18.70 13.87 -17.62
N SER A 49 18.69 15.08 -18.15
CA SER A 49 17.44 15.81 -18.34
C SER A 49 16.48 14.97 -19.18
N CYS A 50 15.21 14.90 -18.77
CA CYS A 50 14.19 14.19 -19.52
C CYS A 50 13.90 14.91 -20.86
N PRO A 51 13.91 14.18 -22.00
CA PRO A 51 13.69 14.75 -23.31
C PRO A 51 12.22 14.73 -23.75
N TYR A 52 11.34 14.03 -23.02
CA TYR A 52 9.93 13.88 -23.38
C TYR A 52 9.16 15.16 -23.04
N ALA A 53 8.24 15.56 -23.92
CA ALA A 53 7.34 16.69 -23.67
C ALA A 53 6.43 16.43 -22.44
N GLY A 54 5.80 17.49 -21.94
CA GLY A 54 4.91 17.43 -20.77
C GLY A 54 5.57 17.94 -19.50
N SER A 55 5.01 17.56 -18.35
CA SER A 55 5.40 17.98 -17.00
C SER A 55 6.87 17.70 -16.67
N ARG A 56 7.43 16.64 -17.24
CA ARG A 56 8.81 16.20 -17.02
C ARG A 56 9.84 16.84 -17.96
N TYR A 57 9.42 17.59 -18.99
CA TYR A 57 10.35 18.15 -19.98
C TYR A 57 11.30 19.17 -19.34
N HIS A 58 12.60 18.88 -19.35
CA HIS A 58 13.61 19.70 -18.66
C HIS A 58 13.28 20.03 -17.19
N HIS A 59 12.58 19.11 -16.51
CA HIS A 59 12.30 19.22 -15.10
C HIS A 59 13.59 19.25 -14.27
N ALA A 60 13.53 19.86 -13.07
CA ALA A 60 14.68 19.96 -12.18
C ALA A 60 15.20 18.58 -11.71
N HIS A 61 14.28 17.64 -11.51
CA HIS A 61 14.61 16.25 -11.23
C HIS A 61 15.05 15.53 -12.52
N PRO A 62 16.18 14.82 -12.52
CA PRO A 62 16.66 14.12 -13.70
C PRO A 62 15.90 12.81 -13.95
N MET A 63 16.10 12.26 -15.14
CA MET A 63 15.66 10.93 -15.55
C MET A 63 16.80 9.92 -15.35
N ASN A 64 16.50 8.78 -14.72
CA ASN A 64 17.43 7.65 -14.57
C ASN A 64 17.56 6.87 -15.89
N VAL A 65 18.57 7.21 -16.68
CA VAL A 65 18.79 6.63 -18.01
C VAL A 65 19.37 5.22 -17.90
N SER A 66 20.11 4.91 -16.83
CA SER A 66 20.63 3.56 -16.60
C SER A 66 19.49 2.54 -16.46
N ALA A 67 18.46 2.86 -15.68
CA ALA A 67 17.28 2.00 -15.52
C ALA A 67 16.51 1.83 -16.83
N LEU A 68 16.33 2.91 -17.61
CA LEU A 68 15.70 2.80 -18.93
C LEU A 68 16.52 1.89 -19.86
N GLN A 69 17.84 2.06 -19.89
CA GLN A 69 18.74 1.27 -20.72
C GLN A 69 18.76 -0.21 -20.33
N SER A 70 18.59 -0.56 -19.05
CA SER A 70 18.50 -1.97 -18.63
C SER A 70 17.18 -2.61 -19.05
N ILE A 71 16.08 -1.85 -19.13
CA ILE A 71 14.77 -2.39 -19.48
C ILE A 71 14.60 -2.53 -21.00
N LEU A 72 15.17 -1.61 -21.79
CA LEU A 72 14.95 -1.57 -23.24
C LEU A 72 15.18 -2.90 -23.99
N PRO A 73 16.25 -3.68 -23.71
CA PRO A 73 16.45 -4.98 -24.36
C PRO A 73 15.35 -5.99 -24.07
N GLU A 74 14.73 -5.92 -22.88
CA GLU A 74 13.70 -6.84 -22.43
C GLU A 74 12.27 -6.30 -22.64
N TRP A 75 12.11 -5.08 -23.16
CA TRP A 75 10.83 -4.39 -23.20
C TRP A 75 9.70 -5.21 -23.86
N GLN A 76 10.01 -5.88 -24.97
CA GLN A 76 9.02 -6.71 -25.66
C GLN A 76 8.63 -7.94 -24.82
N ASN A 77 9.58 -8.56 -24.12
CA ASN A 77 9.31 -9.65 -23.19
C ASN A 77 8.52 -9.16 -21.97
N SER A 78 8.79 -7.94 -21.47
CA SER A 78 8.00 -7.32 -20.40
C SER A 78 6.55 -7.12 -20.82
N LEU A 79 6.29 -6.69 -22.07
CA LEU A 79 4.93 -6.58 -22.60
C LEU A 79 4.25 -7.94 -22.80
N SER A 80 4.97 -8.97 -23.28
CA SER A 80 4.43 -10.34 -23.36
C SER A 80 4.07 -10.88 -21.97
N LEU A 81 4.93 -10.67 -20.97
CA LEU A 81 4.67 -11.05 -19.58
C LEU A 81 3.46 -10.29 -19.01
N LEU A 82 3.39 -8.97 -19.21
CA LEU A 82 2.26 -8.16 -18.76
C LEU A 82 0.93 -8.56 -19.43
N SER A 83 0.97 -8.90 -20.72
CA SER A 83 -0.19 -9.44 -21.44
C SER A 83 -0.68 -10.73 -20.80
N GLY A 84 0.22 -11.66 -20.50
CA GLY A 84 -0.17 -12.91 -19.85
C GLY A 84 -0.69 -12.69 -18.43
N LEU A 85 -0.13 -11.75 -17.65
CA LEU A 85 -0.66 -11.40 -16.33
C LEU A 85 -2.08 -10.85 -16.43
N SER A 86 -2.37 -10.01 -17.43
CA SER A 86 -3.73 -9.56 -17.73
C SER A 86 -4.68 -10.72 -18.09
N GLN A 87 -4.23 -11.69 -18.90
CA GLN A 87 -5.04 -12.88 -19.22
C GLN A 87 -5.31 -13.73 -17.97
N ARG A 88 -4.31 -13.92 -17.10
CA ARG A 88 -4.47 -14.63 -15.83
C ARG A 88 -5.46 -13.94 -14.91
N TYR A 89 -5.34 -12.62 -14.77
CA TYR A 89 -6.30 -11.80 -14.05
C TYR A 89 -7.74 -12.06 -14.55
N GLN A 90 -7.95 -11.97 -15.87
CA GLN A 90 -9.28 -12.14 -16.46
C GLN A 90 -9.83 -13.56 -16.22
N ALA A 91 -8.97 -14.58 -16.28
CA ALA A 91 -9.34 -15.96 -15.97
C ALA A 91 -9.67 -16.16 -14.48
N PHE A 92 -8.85 -15.64 -13.58
CA PHE A 92 -9.02 -15.79 -12.13
C PHE A 92 -10.29 -15.10 -11.62
N TYR A 93 -10.57 -13.88 -12.08
CA TYR A 93 -11.75 -13.11 -11.68
C TYR A 93 -12.97 -13.33 -12.58
N ASN A 94 -12.82 -14.12 -13.66
CA ASN A 94 -13.86 -14.37 -14.67
C ASN A 94 -14.52 -13.07 -15.19
N LYS A 95 -13.71 -12.06 -15.52
CA LYS A 95 -14.18 -10.75 -16.03
C LYS A 95 -13.11 -10.06 -16.87
N GLY A 96 -13.53 -9.11 -17.70
CA GLY A 96 -12.62 -8.24 -18.45
C GLY A 96 -11.99 -7.13 -17.58
N VAL A 97 -11.10 -6.36 -18.19
CA VAL A 97 -10.41 -5.21 -17.56
C VAL A 97 -11.15 -3.93 -17.96
N SER A 98 -11.87 -3.30 -17.04
CA SER A 98 -12.75 -2.16 -17.36
C SER A 98 -12.67 -1.00 -16.38
N THR A 99 -11.99 -1.16 -15.25
CA THR A 99 -11.86 -0.15 -14.19
C THR A 99 -10.41 0.05 -13.75
N TYR A 100 -10.13 1.17 -13.06
CA TYR A 100 -8.81 1.37 -12.44
C TYR A 100 -8.50 0.35 -11.34
N TYR A 101 -9.53 -0.20 -10.67
CA TYR A 101 -9.35 -1.33 -9.75
C TYR A 101 -8.74 -2.55 -10.45
N ASP A 102 -9.20 -2.86 -11.66
CA ASP A 102 -8.67 -3.99 -12.43
C ASP A 102 -7.20 -3.75 -12.83
N LEU A 103 -6.85 -2.53 -13.25
CA LEU A 103 -5.47 -2.16 -13.56
C LEU A 103 -4.56 -2.15 -12.33
N ALA A 104 -5.07 -1.71 -11.17
CA ALA A 104 -4.34 -1.75 -9.90
C ALA A 104 -4.01 -3.20 -9.49
N LEU A 105 -4.92 -4.15 -9.74
CA LEU A 105 -4.67 -5.56 -9.49
C LEU A 105 -3.65 -6.15 -10.48
N ILE A 106 -3.75 -5.86 -11.78
CA ILE A 106 -2.80 -6.37 -12.79
C ILE A 106 -1.39 -5.79 -12.58
N SER A 107 -1.28 -4.48 -12.33
CA SER A 107 0.00 -3.86 -11.97
C SER A 107 0.53 -4.43 -10.66
N GLY A 108 -0.34 -4.67 -9.67
CA GLY A 108 -0.01 -5.39 -8.45
C GLY A 108 0.60 -6.76 -8.72
N MET A 109 0.02 -7.57 -9.61
CA MET A 109 0.61 -8.84 -10.03
C MET A 109 2.04 -8.64 -10.53
N GLY A 110 2.27 -7.72 -11.48
CA GLY A 110 3.63 -7.48 -12.01
C GLY A 110 4.65 -7.07 -10.96
N VAL A 111 4.25 -6.26 -9.96
CA VAL A 111 5.08 -5.90 -8.81
C VAL A 111 5.36 -7.12 -7.91
N PHE A 112 4.32 -7.88 -7.57
CA PHE A 112 4.40 -8.98 -6.62
C PHE A 112 5.02 -10.27 -7.18
N LEU A 113 5.28 -10.35 -8.49
CA LEU A 113 6.01 -11.48 -9.07
C LEU A 113 7.39 -11.68 -8.44
N THR A 114 8.12 -10.59 -8.21
CA THR A 114 9.45 -10.70 -7.58
C THR A 114 9.36 -11.10 -6.12
N ASP A 115 8.38 -10.56 -5.37
CA ASP A 115 8.10 -11.00 -3.99
C ASP A 115 7.82 -12.50 -3.93
N TYR A 116 6.90 -12.99 -4.77
CA TYR A 116 6.57 -14.42 -4.82
C TYR A 116 7.80 -15.30 -5.07
N MET A 117 8.61 -14.93 -6.05
CA MET A 117 9.78 -15.71 -6.44
C MET A 117 10.89 -15.70 -5.39
N VAL A 118 11.04 -14.61 -4.65
CA VAL A 118 12.02 -14.50 -3.55
C VAL A 118 11.53 -15.24 -2.29
N LEU A 119 10.23 -15.18 -2.00
CA LEU A 119 9.67 -15.68 -0.75
C LEU A 119 9.28 -17.15 -0.80
N ARG A 120 8.96 -17.71 -1.97
CA ARG A 120 8.45 -19.08 -2.10
C ARG A 120 9.42 -20.10 -1.51
N ARG A 121 8.87 -21.13 -0.86
CA ARG A 121 9.66 -22.17 -0.18
C ARG A 121 10.49 -23.00 -1.14
N LEU A 122 9.93 -23.34 -2.30
CA LEU A 122 10.60 -24.16 -3.31
C LEU A 122 11.35 -23.25 -4.28
N GLN A 123 12.67 -23.46 -4.38
CA GLN A 123 13.55 -22.70 -5.27
C GLN A 123 13.35 -21.17 -5.16
N PRO A 124 13.45 -20.58 -3.95
CA PRO A 124 13.46 -19.12 -3.80
C PRO A 124 14.62 -18.51 -4.59
N LEU A 125 14.33 -17.41 -5.30
CA LEU A 125 15.38 -16.63 -5.96
C LEU A 125 16.17 -15.86 -4.91
N ALA A 126 17.49 -16.07 -4.92
CA ALA A 126 18.40 -15.25 -4.16
C ALA A 126 18.62 -13.89 -4.85
N SER A 127 19.03 -12.88 -4.08
CA SER A 127 19.54 -11.63 -4.64
C SER A 127 20.66 -11.92 -5.66
N GLN A 128 20.77 -11.10 -6.70
CA GLN A 128 21.63 -11.27 -7.87
C GLN A 128 21.29 -12.47 -8.78
N HIS A 129 20.19 -13.18 -8.52
CA HIS A 129 19.66 -14.22 -9.41
C HIS A 129 18.31 -13.84 -10.02
N ILE A 130 17.82 -12.62 -9.76
CA ILE A 130 16.58 -12.12 -10.35
C ILE A 130 16.86 -11.67 -11.78
N PRO A 131 16.15 -12.18 -12.81
CA PRO A 131 16.35 -11.76 -14.19
C PRO A 131 16.01 -10.28 -14.39
N VAL A 132 16.71 -9.65 -15.33
CA VAL A 132 16.44 -8.27 -15.76
C VAL A 132 14.99 -8.09 -16.21
N LEU A 133 14.39 -9.10 -16.85
CA LEU A 133 12.97 -9.08 -17.23
C LEU A 133 12.04 -8.84 -16.03
N MET A 134 12.28 -9.52 -14.91
CA MET A 134 11.45 -9.37 -13.70
C MET A 134 11.69 -8.01 -13.03
N SER A 135 12.96 -7.59 -12.94
CA SER A 135 13.35 -6.26 -12.45
C SER A 135 12.71 -5.14 -13.28
N GLY A 136 12.70 -5.29 -14.61
CA GLY A 136 12.07 -4.35 -15.53
C GLY A 136 10.55 -4.33 -15.42
N LEU A 137 9.90 -5.51 -15.35
CA LEU A 137 8.46 -5.59 -15.10
C LEU A 137 8.08 -4.91 -13.79
N TYR A 138 8.83 -5.17 -12.71
CA TYR A 138 8.61 -4.56 -11.41
C TYR A 138 8.57 -3.04 -11.51
N LYS A 139 9.60 -2.44 -12.13
CA LYS A 139 9.73 -0.98 -12.27
C LYS A 139 8.61 -0.37 -13.10
N VAL A 140 8.22 -1.03 -14.18
CA VAL A 140 7.08 -0.62 -15.02
C VAL A 140 5.80 -0.66 -14.20
N CYS A 141 5.50 -1.80 -13.58
CA CYS A 141 4.26 -2.01 -12.85
C CYS A 141 4.16 -1.18 -11.57
N LEU A 142 5.28 -0.84 -10.91
CA LEU A 142 5.29 -0.02 -9.70
C LEU A 142 4.75 1.39 -9.94
N GLY A 143 5.16 2.03 -11.03
CA GLY A 143 4.62 3.34 -11.41
C GLY A 143 3.12 3.28 -11.73
N PHE A 144 2.69 2.24 -12.44
CA PHE A 144 1.27 2.01 -12.70
C PHE A 144 0.48 1.71 -11.43
N GLN A 145 1.01 0.94 -10.49
CA GLN A 145 0.32 0.59 -9.25
C GLN A 145 -0.05 1.84 -8.47
N GLN A 146 0.87 2.81 -8.35
CA GLN A 146 0.59 4.09 -7.69
C GLN A 146 -0.48 4.90 -8.43
N ALA A 147 -0.31 5.11 -9.74
CA ALA A 147 -1.24 5.92 -10.52
C ALA A 147 -2.65 5.32 -10.60
N THR A 148 -2.74 4.00 -10.79
CA THR A 148 -4.02 3.28 -10.86
C THR A 148 -4.68 3.18 -9.49
N PHE A 149 -3.91 3.08 -8.40
CA PHE A 149 -4.44 3.16 -7.05
C PHE A 149 -5.08 4.53 -6.79
N LEU A 150 -4.39 5.63 -7.07
CA LEU A 150 -4.95 6.98 -6.89
C LEU A 150 -6.22 7.19 -7.73
N ALA A 151 -6.19 6.78 -9.00
CA ALA A 151 -7.36 6.87 -9.88
C ALA A 151 -8.54 6.02 -9.37
N MET A 152 -8.28 4.79 -8.90
CA MET A 152 -9.25 3.89 -8.29
C MET A 152 -9.86 4.49 -7.02
N MET A 153 -9.04 5.14 -6.17
CA MET A 153 -9.50 5.81 -4.96
C MET A 153 -10.43 6.98 -5.33
N ASN A 154 -10.08 7.79 -6.34
CA ASN A 154 -10.97 8.85 -6.83
C ASN A 154 -12.27 8.31 -7.47
N ASP A 155 -12.26 7.11 -8.05
CA ASP A 155 -13.46 6.47 -8.58
C ASP A 155 -14.51 6.13 -7.50
N CYS A 156 -14.13 6.08 -6.22
CA CYS A 156 -15.07 5.88 -5.11
C CYS A 156 -16.10 7.01 -5.01
N PHE A 157 -15.77 8.22 -5.45
CA PHE A 157 -16.66 9.39 -5.43
C PHE A 157 -17.53 9.53 -6.68
N LYS A 158 -17.29 8.69 -7.70
CA LYS A 158 -18.09 8.69 -8.92
C LYS A 158 -19.35 7.86 -8.74
N THR A 159 -20.45 8.32 -9.33
CA THR A 159 -21.78 7.71 -9.12
C THR A 159 -22.19 6.79 -10.27
N SER A 160 -21.65 6.97 -11.47
CA SER A 160 -22.02 6.16 -12.63
C SER A 160 -20.92 5.19 -13.07
N ALA A 161 -21.34 4.04 -13.64
CA ALA A 161 -20.41 3.07 -14.23
C ALA A 161 -19.64 3.64 -15.43
N VAL A 162 -20.21 4.61 -16.14
CA VAL A 162 -19.57 5.28 -17.29
C VAL A 162 -18.38 6.11 -16.81
N GLU A 163 -18.51 6.86 -15.73
CA GLU A 163 -17.42 7.67 -15.18
C GLU A 163 -16.28 6.82 -14.59
N LYS A 164 -16.59 5.58 -14.16
CA LYS A 164 -15.62 4.58 -13.66
C LYS A 164 -14.98 3.74 -14.76
N SER A 165 -15.39 3.93 -16.02
CA SER A 165 -14.79 3.21 -17.13
C SER A 165 -13.39 3.73 -17.44
N LEU A 166 -12.50 2.82 -17.82
CA LEU A 166 -11.14 3.17 -18.21
C LEU A 166 -11.11 4.07 -19.46
N PRO A 167 -10.27 5.13 -19.47
CA PRO A 167 -10.05 5.92 -20.68
C PRO A 167 -9.26 5.13 -21.74
N ASP A 168 -9.08 5.73 -22.91
CA ASP A 168 -8.06 5.27 -23.85
C ASP A 168 -6.64 5.59 -23.33
N ALA A 169 -5.61 5.04 -23.98
CA ALA A 169 -4.23 5.27 -23.58
C ALA A 169 -3.82 6.75 -23.51
N LYS A 170 -4.40 7.58 -24.40
CA LYS A 170 -4.14 9.02 -24.43
C LYS A 170 -4.75 9.72 -23.23
N GLY A 171 -5.99 9.39 -22.88
CA GLY A 171 -6.67 9.90 -21.70
C GLY A 171 -5.98 9.46 -20.41
N PHE A 172 -5.47 8.23 -20.35
CA PHE A 172 -4.65 7.78 -19.23
C PHE A 172 -3.33 8.56 -19.13
N TYR A 173 -2.60 8.75 -20.24
CA TYR A 173 -1.36 9.53 -20.23
C TYR A 173 -1.61 10.99 -19.83
N ALA A 174 -2.69 11.61 -20.33
CA ALA A 174 -3.10 12.96 -19.93
C ALA A 174 -3.37 13.05 -18.43
N TYR A 175 -4.05 12.04 -17.85
CA TYR A 175 -4.24 11.96 -16.41
C TYR A 175 -2.90 11.92 -15.64
N LEU A 176 -1.91 11.16 -16.10
CA LEU A 176 -0.58 11.13 -15.47
C LEU A 176 0.12 12.49 -15.51
N GLU A 177 -0.01 13.24 -16.61
CA GLU A 177 0.56 14.57 -16.76
C GLU A 177 -0.16 15.60 -15.87
N ASP A 178 -1.48 15.60 -15.87
CA ASP A 178 -2.32 16.54 -15.10
C ASP A 178 -2.13 16.37 -13.59
N GLN A 179 -1.96 15.12 -13.14
CA GLN A 179 -1.70 14.79 -11.73
C GLN A 179 -0.19 14.78 -11.39
N GLN A 180 0.68 15.13 -12.33
CA GLN A 180 2.14 15.14 -12.15
C GLN A 180 2.74 13.79 -11.68
N LEU A 181 2.06 12.68 -11.94
CA LEU A 181 2.45 11.33 -11.49
C LEU A 181 3.68 10.78 -12.23
N LEU A 182 4.22 11.52 -13.20
CA LEU A 182 5.47 11.23 -13.88
C LEU A 182 6.69 11.86 -13.18
N ILE A 183 6.48 12.62 -12.11
CA ILE A 183 7.52 13.30 -11.32
C ILE A 183 7.58 12.64 -9.94
N GLY A 184 8.68 11.95 -9.65
CA GLY A 184 8.97 11.42 -8.32
C GLY A 184 9.75 12.42 -7.46
N PRO A 185 10.02 12.08 -6.18
CA PRO A 185 10.69 12.97 -5.24
C PRO A 185 12.10 13.40 -5.65
N GLU A 186 12.84 12.53 -6.34
CA GLU A 186 14.22 12.77 -6.73
C GLU A 186 14.47 12.62 -8.24
N GLU A 187 13.57 11.94 -8.96
CA GLU A 187 13.72 11.62 -10.38
C GLU A 187 12.37 11.66 -11.11
N VAL A 188 12.41 11.88 -12.43
CA VAL A 188 11.23 11.77 -13.30
C VAL A 188 11.19 10.42 -14.00
N CYS A 189 9.97 9.97 -14.33
CA CYS A 189 9.73 8.72 -15.06
C CYS A 189 10.50 8.69 -16.40
N GLY A 190 11.16 7.57 -16.67
CA GLY A 190 11.96 7.37 -17.89
C GLY A 190 11.24 6.77 -19.10
N GLY A 191 10.01 6.26 -18.93
CA GLY A 191 9.25 5.65 -20.02
C GLY A 191 8.65 6.70 -20.96
N SER A 192 8.81 6.58 -22.27
CA SER A 192 8.17 7.49 -23.22
C SER A 192 6.62 7.36 -23.19
N GLU A 193 5.90 8.34 -23.75
CA GLU A 193 4.44 8.24 -23.94
C GLU A 193 4.06 6.92 -24.61
N GLU A 194 4.74 6.57 -25.71
CA GLU A 194 4.51 5.31 -26.43
C GLU A 194 4.70 4.07 -25.54
N MET A 195 5.74 4.03 -24.69
CA MET A 195 5.96 2.90 -23.79
C MET A 195 4.83 2.78 -22.76
N ILE A 196 4.42 3.91 -22.17
CA ILE A 196 3.36 3.97 -21.17
C ILE A 196 2.01 3.56 -21.80
N SER A 197 1.68 4.14 -22.96
CA SER A 197 0.45 3.81 -23.70
C SER A 197 0.39 2.34 -24.10
N ARG A 198 1.50 1.75 -24.57
CA ARG A 198 1.56 0.33 -24.90
C ARG A 198 1.37 -0.56 -23.67
N ALA A 199 2.04 -0.26 -22.55
CA ALA A 199 1.86 -1.04 -21.31
C ALA A 199 0.41 -0.96 -20.81
N TYR A 200 -0.21 0.22 -20.85
CA TYR A 200 -1.60 0.43 -20.47
C TYR A 200 -2.57 -0.41 -21.32
N GLU A 201 -2.45 -0.36 -22.66
CA GLU A 201 -3.32 -1.13 -23.55
C GLU A 201 -3.05 -2.64 -23.47
N THR A 202 -1.80 -3.04 -23.21
CA THR A 202 -1.46 -4.43 -22.89
C THR A 202 -2.18 -4.90 -21.63
N MET A 203 -2.20 -4.11 -20.55
CA MET A 203 -2.94 -4.48 -19.33
C MET A 203 -4.45 -4.55 -19.55
N LYS A 204 -5.01 -3.68 -20.40
CA LYS A 204 -6.43 -3.75 -20.82
C LYS A 204 -6.77 -4.97 -21.68
N GLY A 205 -5.77 -5.69 -22.17
CA GLY A 205 -5.94 -6.88 -23.03
C GLY A 205 -6.07 -6.58 -24.52
N ALA A 206 -5.79 -5.34 -24.97
CA ALA A 206 -5.91 -4.95 -26.39
C ALA A 206 -4.86 -5.62 -27.31
N HIS A 207 -3.85 -6.27 -26.71
CA HIS A 207 -2.74 -6.91 -27.41
C HIS A 207 -2.42 -8.29 -26.83
N ALA A 208 -3.45 -9.13 -26.67
CA ALA A 208 -3.25 -10.52 -26.25
C ALA A 208 -2.20 -11.19 -27.14
N SER A 209 -1.00 -11.41 -26.60
CA SER A 209 0.05 -12.13 -27.32
C SER A 209 -0.38 -13.58 -27.52
N ALA A 210 -0.02 -14.16 -28.67
CA ALA A 210 -0.14 -15.59 -28.90
C ALA A 210 0.92 -16.38 -28.10
N GLU A 211 1.99 -15.71 -27.64
CA GLU A 211 2.97 -16.30 -26.74
C GLU A 211 2.38 -16.44 -25.34
N THR A 212 2.38 -17.66 -24.83
CA THR A 212 2.04 -17.94 -23.44
C THR A 212 3.17 -17.43 -22.54
N ILE A 213 2.82 -17.01 -21.31
CA ILE A 213 3.81 -16.62 -20.29
C ILE A 213 4.89 -17.69 -20.11
N ASP A 214 4.52 -18.97 -20.23
CA ASP A 214 5.43 -20.12 -20.10
C ASP A 214 6.43 -20.22 -21.26
N GLY A 215 6.17 -19.55 -22.38
CA GLY A 215 7.08 -19.47 -23.52
C GLY A 215 8.24 -18.50 -23.34
N LEU A 216 8.24 -17.67 -22.29
CA LEU A 216 9.33 -16.72 -22.02
C LEU A 216 10.55 -17.47 -21.47
N PRO A 217 11.70 -17.50 -22.18
CA PRO A 217 12.84 -18.36 -21.83
C PRO A 217 13.37 -18.16 -20.41
N GLN A 218 13.34 -16.92 -19.92
CA GLN A 218 13.84 -16.58 -18.58
C GLN A 218 12.92 -17.09 -17.46
N LEU A 219 11.62 -17.28 -17.72
CA LEU A 219 10.65 -17.79 -16.75
C LEU A 219 10.42 -19.30 -16.87
N ALA A 220 10.56 -19.85 -18.08
CA ALA A 220 10.33 -21.27 -18.34
C ALA A 220 11.19 -22.19 -17.45
N ALA A 221 12.40 -21.75 -17.08
CA ALA A 221 13.30 -22.50 -16.22
C ALA A 221 13.03 -22.36 -14.71
N MET A 222 12.03 -21.55 -14.31
CA MET A 222 11.81 -21.18 -12.92
C MET A 222 10.69 -21.99 -12.23
N ASP A 223 10.02 -22.89 -12.94
CA ASP A 223 8.95 -23.74 -12.42
C ASP A 223 7.94 -22.95 -11.57
N ILE A 224 7.41 -21.86 -12.14
CA ILE A 224 6.47 -20.97 -11.43
C ILE A 224 5.13 -21.69 -11.27
N ASP A 225 4.70 -21.93 -10.04
CA ASP A 225 3.33 -22.35 -9.75
C ASP A 225 2.40 -21.14 -9.89
N TRP A 226 1.90 -20.97 -11.11
CA TRP A 226 1.06 -19.83 -11.43
C TRP A 226 -0.29 -19.82 -10.70
N GLN A 227 -0.82 -20.98 -10.28
CA GLN A 227 -2.05 -21.02 -9.49
C GLN A 227 -1.81 -20.51 -8.08
N ALA A 228 -0.73 -20.95 -7.45
CA ALA A 228 -0.31 -20.43 -6.16
C ALA A 228 0.02 -18.93 -6.24
N TYR A 229 0.66 -18.49 -7.33
CA TYR A 229 0.94 -17.08 -7.58
C TYR A 229 -0.34 -16.22 -7.71
N ASP A 230 -1.41 -16.71 -8.36
CA ASP A 230 -2.67 -15.97 -8.43
C ASP A 230 -3.29 -15.78 -7.04
N VAL A 231 -3.25 -16.82 -6.19
CA VAL A 231 -3.69 -16.72 -4.78
C VAL A 231 -2.80 -15.73 -4.02
N PHE A 232 -1.48 -15.84 -4.15
CA PHE A 232 -0.52 -14.94 -3.53
C PHE A 232 -0.82 -13.48 -3.88
N THR A 233 -0.99 -13.16 -5.17
CA THR A 233 -1.23 -11.79 -5.63
C THR A 233 -2.61 -11.26 -5.25
N PHE A 234 -3.65 -12.10 -5.26
CA PHE A 234 -4.99 -11.74 -4.76
C PHE A 234 -4.93 -11.29 -3.30
N HIS A 235 -4.35 -12.12 -2.42
CA HIS A 235 -4.31 -11.81 -0.99
C HIS A 235 -3.33 -10.68 -0.68
N THR A 236 -2.18 -10.59 -1.37
CA THR A 236 -1.20 -9.52 -1.17
C THR A 236 -1.75 -8.16 -1.61
N SER A 237 -2.43 -8.09 -2.75
CA SER A 237 -3.05 -6.83 -3.23
C SER A 237 -4.15 -6.36 -2.29
N ASN A 238 -4.97 -7.30 -1.78
CA ASN A 238 -5.98 -6.97 -0.77
C ASN A 238 -5.37 -6.54 0.56
N LEU A 239 -4.31 -7.22 1.03
CA LEU A 239 -3.58 -6.82 2.23
C LEU A 239 -3.08 -5.39 2.12
N TRP A 240 -2.44 -5.04 1.00
CA TRP A 240 -1.95 -3.68 0.72
C TRP A 240 -3.06 -2.63 0.72
N ARG A 241 -4.16 -2.89 -0.01
CA ARG A 241 -5.32 -1.98 -0.03
C ARG A 241 -5.89 -1.78 1.37
N LYS A 242 -6.10 -2.86 2.13
CA LYS A 242 -6.65 -2.79 3.48
C LYS A 242 -5.69 -2.12 4.47
N ALA A 243 -4.36 -2.27 4.28
CA ALA A 243 -3.34 -1.57 5.05
C ALA A 243 -3.40 -0.05 4.88
N ILE A 244 -3.56 0.43 3.63
CA ILE A 244 -3.73 1.87 3.35
C ILE A 244 -5.04 2.39 3.95
N LEU A 245 -6.14 1.64 3.77
CA LEU A 245 -7.46 2.01 4.31
C LEU A 245 -7.48 2.01 5.85
N PHE A 246 -6.73 1.11 6.50
CA PHE A 246 -6.53 1.15 7.95
C PHE A 246 -5.93 2.49 8.40
N VAL A 247 -4.90 2.98 7.70
CA VAL A 247 -4.30 4.28 8.03
C VAL A 247 -5.28 5.43 7.82
N ILE A 248 -6.03 5.44 6.72
CA ILE A 248 -7.05 6.47 6.45
C ILE A 248 -8.12 6.48 7.56
N GLN A 249 -8.69 5.31 7.87
CA GLN A 249 -9.72 5.17 8.90
C GLN A 249 -9.21 5.54 10.30
N MET A 250 -7.94 5.28 10.59
CA MET A 250 -7.32 5.64 11.86
C MET A 250 -7.45 7.14 12.16
N HIS A 251 -7.45 8.01 11.15
CA HIS A 251 -7.62 9.46 11.34
C HIS A 251 -9.01 9.83 11.91
N GLY A 252 -10.01 8.96 11.76
CA GLY A 252 -11.36 9.13 12.30
C GLY A 252 -11.54 8.70 13.76
N PHE A 253 -10.49 8.23 14.45
CA PHE A 253 -10.56 7.77 15.84
C PHE A 253 -10.01 8.78 16.86
N GLY A 254 -9.95 10.07 16.49
CA GLY A 254 -9.72 11.15 17.45
C GLY A 254 -10.81 11.14 18.54
N ILE A 255 -10.44 11.49 19.78
CA ILE A 255 -11.37 11.52 20.91
C ILE A 255 -11.97 12.92 21.02
N GLU A 256 -13.30 13.00 20.96
CA GLU A 256 -14.06 14.23 21.19
C GLU A 256 -15.13 14.05 22.28
N LEU A 257 -15.20 15.01 23.20
CA LEU A 257 -16.18 15.05 24.28
C LEU A 257 -17.38 15.91 23.86
N HIS A 258 -18.58 15.31 23.87
CA HIS A 258 -19.84 15.99 23.54
C HIS A 258 -20.89 15.91 24.65
N ASP A 259 -20.50 15.49 25.87
CA ASP A 259 -21.45 15.30 26.95
C ASP A 259 -21.97 16.66 27.47
N PRO A 260 -23.29 16.92 27.43
CA PRO A 260 -23.87 18.22 27.81
C PRO A 260 -23.77 18.52 29.32
N SER A 261 -23.36 17.56 30.14
CA SER A 261 -23.08 17.78 31.57
C SER A 261 -21.71 18.42 31.83
N LEU A 262 -20.81 18.42 30.84
CA LEU A 262 -19.52 19.08 30.93
C LEU A 262 -19.68 20.60 30.73
N PRO A 263 -19.02 21.44 31.53
CA PRO A 263 -18.86 22.86 31.22
C PRO A 263 -18.25 23.02 29.83
N ALA A 264 -18.82 23.90 28.99
CA ALA A 264 -18.40 24.05 27.60
C ALA A 264 -16.92 24.43 27.47
N ASP A 265 -16.44 25.32 28.35
CA ASP A 265 -15.04 25.73 28.42
C ASP A 265 -14.10 24.59 28.77
N LEU A 266 -14.49 23.71 29.69
CA LEU A 266 -13.74 22.50 30.04
C LEU A 266 -13.72 21.50 28.87
N ALA A 267 -14.87 21.25 28.26
CA ALA A 267 -14.97 20.34 27.11
C ALA A 267 -14.12 20.82 25.93
N ASP A 268 -14.20 22.11 25.60
CA ASP A 268 -13.41 22.73 24.52
C ASP A 268 -11.89 22.62 24.81
N ALA A 269 -11.47 22.88 26.05
CA ALA A 269 -10.06 22.80 26.43
C ALA A 269 -9.52 21.36 26.37
N ILE A 270 -10.29 20.37 26.84
CA ILE A 270 -9.91 18.96 26.74
C ILE A 270 -9.88 18.50 25.28
N ASN A 271 -10.89 18.87 24.49
CA ASN A 271 -10.95 18.52 23.06
C ASN A 271 -9.78 19.12 22.30
N ALA A 272 -9.39 20.37 22.58
CA ALA A 272 -8.22 21.00 21.98
C ALA A 272 -6.92 20.25 22.32
N TYR A 273 -6.76 19.83 23.57
CA TYR A 273 -5.60 19.05 24.03
C TYR A 273 -5.53 17.66 23.39
N LEU A 274 -6.65 16.92 23.38
CA LEU A 274 -6.74 15.61 22.74
C LEU A 274 -6.50 15.72 21.23
N LYS A 275 -7.11 16.69 20.55
CA LYS A 275 -6.90 16.92 19.11
C LYS A 275 -5.44 17.24 18.79
N THR A 276 -4.79 18.07 19.59
CA THR A 276 -3.38 18.43 19.39
C THR A 276 -2.46 17.23 19.56
N SER A 277 -2.63 16.46 20.64
CA SER A 277 -1.82 15.25 20.87
C SER A 277 -2.10 14.14 19.85
N PHE A 278 -3.34 14.03 19.35
CA PHE A 278 -3.70 13.09 18.28
C PHE A 278 -3.07 13.49 16.95
N ALA A 279 -3.09 14.77 16.59
CA ALA A 279 -2.43 15.26 15.38
C ALA A 279 -0.92 14.95 15.42
N LYS A 280 -0.26 15.17 16.57
CA LYS A 280 1.15 14.80 16.77
C LYS A 280 1.38 13.29 16.61
N LEU A 281 0.46 12.45 17.11
CA LEU A 281 0.55 11.00 16.90
C LEU A 281 0.55 10.67 15.41
N LEU A 282 -0.37 11.24 14.63
CA LEU A 282 -0.45 11.03 13.19
C LEU A 282 0.82 11.52 12.47
N GLU A 283 1.40 12.65 12.88
CA GLU A 283 2.67 13.17 12.35
C GLU A 283 3.87 12.24 12.61
N THR A 284 3.83 11.44 13.68
CA THR A 284 4.88 10.46 13.98
C THR A 284 4.75 9.13 13.26
N GLN A 285 3.69 8.95 12.46
CA GLN A 285 3.51 7.76 11.65
C GLN A 285 4.51 7.73 10.50
N SER A 286 4.91 6.51 10.10
CA SER A 286 5.91 6.30 9.07
C SER A 286 5.64 5.01 8.30
N GLY A 287 6.30 4.85 7.17
CA GLY A 287 6.19 3.66 6.33
C GLY A 287 5.33 3.92 5.09
N LEU A 288 5.47 3.04 4.10
CA LEU A 288 4.96 3.28 2.75
C LEU A 288 3.42 3.33 2.69
N ALA A 289 2.73 2.50 3.47
CA ALA A 289 1.26 2.55 3.54
C ALA A 289 0.75 3.88 4.13
N VAL A 290 1.49 4.47 5.09
CA VAL A 290 1.17 5.78 5.67
C VAL A 290 1.39 6.89 4.64
N GLU A 291 2.51 6.84 3.93
CA GLU A 291 2.82 7.80 2.87
C GLU A 291 1.74 7.79 1.77
N ILE A 292 1.34 6.60 1.30
CA ILE A 292 0.29 6.45 0.28
C ILE A 292 -1.06 6.93 0.82
N ALA A 293 -1.41 6.60 2.07
CA ALA A 293 -2.65 7.09 2.69
C ALA A 293 -2.69 8.62 2.76
N ARG A 294 -1.57 9.25 3.14
CA ARG A 294 -1.44 10.71 3.20
C ARG A 294 -1.58 11.33 1.81
N ILE A 295 -0.84 10.83 0.83
CA ILE A 295 -0.96 11.29 -0.58
C ILE A 295 -2.41 11.15 -1.06
N THR A 296 -3.07 10.02 -0.75
CA THR A 296 -4.47 9.79 -1.13
C THR A 296 -5.41 10.82 -0.50
N LEU A 297 -5.18 11.19 0.77
CA LEU A 297 -5.97 12.22 1.45
C LEU A 297 -5.68 13.63 0.92
N GLU A 298 -4.42 13.93 0.60
CA GLU A 298 -3.99 15.26 0.12
C GLU A 298 -4.39 15.51 -1.35
N GLU A 299 -4.23 14.51 -2.21
CA GLU A 299 -4.42 14.64 -3.67
C GLU A 299 -5.86 14.42 -4.12
N SER A 300 -6.71 13.76 -3.33
CA SER A 300 -8.10 13.52 -3.76
C SER A 300 -8.96 14.77 -3.80
N GLY A 301 -8.57 15.84 -3.08
CA GLY A 301 -9.38 17.04 -2.91
C GLY A 301 -10.66 16.82 -2.10
N HIS A 302 -10.82 15.66 -1.46
CA HIS A 302 -11.95 15.31 -0.60
C HIS A 302 -11.58 15.44 0.87
N SER A 303 -12.55 15.89 1.68
CA SER A 303 -12.42 15.93 3.13
C SER A 303 -12.29 14.53 3.74
N LEU A 304 -11.72 14.44 4.94
CA LEU A 304 -11.66 13.18 5.68
C LEU A 304 -13.07 12.59 5.91
N ASP A 305 -14.06 13.43 6.21
CA ASP A 305 -15.44 12.96 6.43
C ASP A 305 -16.05 12.33 5.17
N GLU A 306 -15.81 12.92 3.99
CA GLU A 306 -16.22 12.32 2.72
C GLU A 306 -15.53 10.98 2.48
N TRP A 307 -14.24 10.88 2.80
CA TRP A 307 -13.48 9.64 2.72
C TRP A 307 -14.03 8.56 3.64
N LEU A 308 -14.29 8.90 4.90
CA LEU A 308 -14.85 7.97 5.88
C LEU A 308 -16.25 7.51 5.45
N ALA A 309 -17.05 8.38 4.83
CA ALA A 309 -18.37 8.05 4.32
C ALA A 309 -18.34 7.06 3.13
N VAL A 310 -17.47 7.28 2.13
CA VAL A 310 -17.39 6.38 0.96
C VAL A 310 -16.70 5.05 1.27
N GLN A 311 -15.99 4.97 2.39
CA GLN A 311 -15.35 3.74 2.87
C GLN A 311 -16.28 2.83 3.70
N GLU A 312 -17.58 3.12 3.78
CA GLU A 312 -18.56 2.21 4.39
C GLU A 312 -18.49 0.80 3.76
N ALA A 313 -18.29 0.72 2.44
CA ALA A 313 -18.08 -0.56 1.75
C ALA A 313 -16.86 -1.33 2.27
N PHE A 314 -15.77 -0.64 2.61
CA PHE A 314 -14.58 -1.24 3.21
C PHE A 314 -14.85 -1.72 4.65
N LEU A 315 -15.56 -0.92 5.45
CA LEU A 315 -15.98 -1.35 6.79
C LEU A 315 -16.92 -2.56 6.74
N ASN A 316 -17.70 -2.71 5.67
CA ASN A 316 -18.50 -3.92 5.45
C ASN A 316 -17.65 -5.14 5.04
N GLU A 317 -16.46 -4.93 4.45
CA GLU A 317 -15.52 -6.02 4.16
C GLU A 317 -14.77 -6.51 5.42
N ILE A 318 -14.57 -5.64 6.40
CA ILE A 318 -13.87 -5.93 7.65
C ILE A 318 -14.92 -5.98 8.76
N ASP A 319 -15.43 -7.18 9.07
CA ASP A 319 -16.53 -7.39 10.03
C ASP A 319 -16.19 -6.87 11.45
N CYS A 320 -16.40 -5.57 11.64
CA CYS A 320 -16.11 -4.87 12.89
C CYS A 320 -17.12 -5.22 13.99
N GLN A 321 -18.26 -5.84 13.65
CA GLN A 321 -19.31 -6.15 14.61
C GLN A 321 -19.03 -7.42 15.41
N SER A 322 -18.29 -8.36 14.82
CA SER A 322 -18.02 -9.67 15.43
C SER A 322 -16.70 -9.75 16.22
N ALA A 323 -15.86 -8.72 16.18
CA ALA A 323 -14.53 -8.77 16.77
C ALA A 323 -14.57 -8.57 18.31
N CYS A 324 -14.00 -9.54 19.04
CA CYS A 324 -13.79 -9.40 20.48
C CYS A 324 -12.65 -8.39 20.71
N GLY A 325 -12.98 -7.23 21.29
CA GLY A 325 -12.02 -6.13 21.46
C GLY A 325 -10.79 -6.54 22.26
N THR A 326 -9.63 -6.12 21.79
CA THR A 326 -8.38 -6.11 22.56
C THR A 326 -8.51 -5.14 23.74
N SER A 327 -7.86 -5.44 24.87
CA SER A 327 -7.95 -4.58 26.05
C SER A 327 -7.48 -3.15 25.72
N ILE A 328 -8.41 -2.19 25.86
CA ILE A 328 -8.20 -0.75 25.72
C ILE A 328 -8.22 -0.05 27.09
N ASP A 329 -8.49 -0.79 28.17
CA ASP A 329 -8.65 -0.23 29.51
C ASP A 329 -7.34 0.40 30.01
N GLU A 330 -6.20 -0.21 29.68
CA GLU A 330 -4.88 0.35 30.02
C GLU A 330 -4.64 1.70 29.33
N LEU A 331 -5.01 1.81 28.04
CA LEU A 331 -4.90 3.06 27.29
C LEU A 331 -5.89 4.11 27.83
N CYS A 332 -7.13 3.73 28.11
CA CYS A 332 -8.14 4.61 28.71
C CYS A 332 -7.66 5.15 30.06
N LEU A 333 -7.16 4.27 30.94
CA LEU A 333 -6.62 4.66 32.24
C LEU A 333 -5.45 5.62 32.08
N ALA A 334 -4.55 5.34 31.14
CA ALA A 334 -3.39 6.18 30.91
C ALA A 334 -3.77 7.57 30.36
N ILE A 335 -4.71 7.66 29.42
CA ILE A 335 -5.25 8.93 28.93
C ILE A 335 -5.90 9.72 30.08
N MET A 336 -6.72 9.07 30.91
CA MET A 336 -7.35 9.73 32.06
C MET A 336 -6.32 10.24 33.07
N GLN A 337 -5.23 9.49 33.31
CA GLN A 337 -4.14 9.94 34.16
C GLN A 337 -3.42 11.18 33.59
N GLN A 338 -3.22 11.25 32.27
CA GLN A 338 -2.64 12.43 31.63
C GLN A 338 -3.58 13.63 31.70
N LEU A 339 -4.87 13.45 31.39
CA LEU A 339 -5.85 14.53 31.49
C LEU A 339 -5.95 15.08 32.93
N ALA A 340 -5.89 14.23 33.95
CA ALA A 340 -5.91 14.65 35.35
C ALA A 340 -4.64 15.42 35.80
N GLN A 341 -3.55 15.38 35.03
CA GLN A 341 -2.36 16.20 35.27
C GLN A 341 -2.51 17.62 34.73
N VAL A 342 -3.38 17.81 33.72
CA VAL A 342 -3.55 19.09 33.01
C VAL A 342 -4.83 19.81 33.44
N PHE A 343 -5.88 19.07 33.78
CA PHE A 343 -7.23 19.60 34.07
C PHE A 343 -7.73 19.16 35.45
N ASP A 344 -8.57 19.99 36.08
CA ASP A 344 -9.32 19.59 37.28
C ASP A 344 -10.55 18.75 36.89
N LEU A 345 -10.45 17.44 37.13
CA LEU A 345 -11.47 16.47 36.74
C LEU A 345 -12.36 16.00 37.91
N LEU A 346 -12.27 16.61 39.10
CA LEU A 346 -12.86 16.04 40.34
C LEU A 346 -14.36 15.69 40.19
N ASN A 347 -15.12 16.54 39.49
CA ASN A 347 -16.56 16.37 39.31
C ASN A 347 -16.97 15.68 38.00
N TYR A 348 -16.04 15.53 37.07
CA TYR A 348 -16.33 15.13 35.68
C TYR A 348 -15.58 13.86 35.24
N GLY A 349 -14.65 13.37 36.06
CA GLY A 349 -13.83 12.19 35.78
C GLY A 349 -14.62 10.98 35.27
N PRO A 350 -15.75 10.58 35.90
CA PRO A 350 -16.55 9.45 35.42
C PRO A 350 -17.13 9.66 34.02
N VAL A 351 -17.66 10.86 33.73
CA VAL A 351 -18.26 11.20 32.43
C VAL A 351 -17.19 11.19 31.34
N ILE A 352 -16.04 11.82 31.60
CA ILE A 352 -14.92 11.86 30.65
C ILE A 352 -14.35 10.45 30.44
N THR A 353 -14.19 9.66 31.50
CA THR A 353 -13.70 8.28 31.41
C THR A 353 -14.62 7.44 30.52
N GLU A 354 -15.93 7.56 30.69
CA GLU A 354 -16.88 6.79 29.87
C GLU A 354 -16.86 7.24 28.40
N ALA A 355 -16.78 8.54 28.12
CA ALA A 355 -16.66 9.06 26.77
C ALA A 355 -15.36 8.61 26.07
N VAL A 356 -14.23 8.65 26.79
CA VAL A 356 -12.93 8.15 26.31
C VAL A 356 -12.99 6.64 26.07
N ARG A 357 -13.50 5.87 27.04
CA ARG A 357 -13.64 4.41 26.94
C ARG A 357 -14.50 4.03 25.74
N HIS A 358 -15.63 4.69 25.54
CA HIS A 358 -16.54 4.41 24.43
C HIS A 358 -15.85 4.59 23.06
N GLN A 359 -15.12 5.69 22.88
CA GLN A 359 -14.41 5.96 21.62
C GLN A 359 -13.23 5.02 21.40
N LEU A 360 -12.44 4.75 22.44
CA LEU A 360 -11.39 3.74 22.36
C LEU A 360 -11.95 2.34 22.10
N ALA A 361 -13.14 2.01 22.59
CA ALA A 361 -13.74 0.70 22.37
C ALA A 361 -14.10 0.50 20.89
N ARG A 362 -14.55 1.57 20.22
CA ARG A 362 -14.76 1.59 18.77
C ARG A 362 -13.44 1.34 18.02
N TYR A 363 -12.35 2.00 18.42
CA TYR A 363 -11.03 1.74 17.84
C TYR A 363 -10.56 0.30 18.09
N GLY A 364 -10.71 -0.21 19.32
CA GLY A 364 -10.30 -1.57 19.68
C GLY A 364 -11.03 -2.66 18.89
N ALA A 365 -12.33 -2.47 18.63
CA ALA A 365 -13.12 -3.35 17.78
C ALA A 365 -12.66 -3.29 16.31
N PHE A 366 -12.45 -2.07 15.79
CA PHE A 366 -11.92 -1.85 14.44
C PHE A 366 -10.55 -2.49 14.23
N GLU A 367 -9.60 -2.22 15.14
CA GLU A 367 -8.24 -2.79 15.09
C GLU A 367 -8.26 -4.31 15.16
N ALA A 368 -9.09 -4.91 16.02
CA ALA A 368 -9.24 -6.36 16.12
C ALA A 368 -9.76 -6.97 14.81
N ALA A 369 -10.76 -6.35 14.18
CA ALA A 369 -11.31 -6.82 12.91
C ALA A 369 -10.28 -6.69 11.76
N VAL A 370 -9.52 -5.60 11.73
CA VAL A 370 -8.43 -5.41 10.77
C VAL A 370 -7.33 -6.46 10.95
N LEU A 371 -6.92 -6.74 12.20
CA LEU A 371 -5.95 -7.78 12.51
C LEU A 371 -6.44 -9.16 12.07
N GLN A 372 -7.73 -9.47 12.27
CA GLN A 372 -8.31 -10.72 11.77
C GLN A 372 -8.19 -10.80 10.24
N ALA A 373 -8.64 -9.76 9.53
CA ALA A 373 -8.57 -9.72 8.07
C ALA A 373 -7.12 -9.82 7.55
N PHE A 374 -6.16 -9.17 8.19
CA PHE A 374 -4.74 -9.30 7.82
C PHE A 374 -4.22 -10.72 8.08
N ASN A 375 -4.56 -11.32 9.21
CA ASN A 375 -4.17 -12.69 9.54
C ASN A 375 -4.72 -13.71 8.54
N ASP A 376 -5.95 -13.50 8.06
CA ASP A 376 -6.58 -14.33 7.03
C ASP A 376 -5.84 -14.19 5.69
N HIS A 377 -5.54 -12.95 5.26
CA HIS A 377 -4.76 -12.73 4.04
C HIS A 377 -3.36 -13.34 4.14
N LEU A 378 -2.64 -13.13 5.24
CA LEU A 378 -1.29 -13.65 5.45
C LEU A 378 -1.25 -15.19 5.50
N GLU A 379 -2.29 -15.82 6.01
CA GLU A 379 -2.44 -17.27 5.99
C GLU A 379 -2.46 -17.82 4.56
N HIS A 380 -3.33 -17.27 3.72
CA HIS A 380 -3.40 -17.68 2.32
C HIS A 380 -2.12 -17.38 1.54
N ILE A 381 -1.44 -16.28 1.88
CA ILE A 381 -0.13 -15.94 1.30
C ILE A 381 0.92 -16.98 1.69
N LEU A 382 1.02 -17.37 2.98
CA LEU A 382 1.97 -18.39 3.43
C LEU A 382 1.74 -19.75 2.75
N VAL A 383 0.46 -20.17 2.64
CA VAL A 383 0.09 -21.41 1.94
C VAL A 383 0.48 -21.34 0.45
N ALA A 384 0.20 -20.23 -0.22
CA ALA A 384 0.60 -20.01 -1.61
C ALA A 384 2.12 -20.01 -1.82
N LEU A 385 2.88 -19.59 -0.82
CA LEU A 385 4.34 -19.66 -0.82
C LEU A 385 4.88 -21.06 -0.48
N GLY A 386 4.02 -22.02 -0.10
CA GLY A 386 4.38 -23.40 0.24
C GLY A 386 4.80 -23.62 1.70
N TYR A 387 4.51 -22.67 2.59
CA TYR A 387 4.73 -22.80 4.03
C TYR A 387 3.50 -23.34 4.76
N ASP A 388 3.69 -23.78 5.99
CA ASP A 388 2.59 -24.06 6.91
C ASP A 388 2.01 -22.73 7.42
N SER A 389 0.69 -22.67 7.59
CA SER A 389 -0.01 -21.53 8.18
C SER A 389 -0.04 -21.56 9.70
N SER A 390 0.38 -22.67 10.32
CA SER A 390 0.49 -22.78 11.78
C SER A 390 1.60 -21.86 12.30
N GLY A 391 1.21 -20.69 12.78
CA GLY A 391 2.13 -19.67 13.28
C GLY A 391 1.41 -18.57 14.04
N ASP A 392 2.20 -17.73 14.70
CA ASP A 392 1.68 -16.63 15.51
C ASP A 392 0.82 -15.68 14.66
N THR A 393 -0.28 -15.22 15.24
CA THR A 393 -1.12 -14.19 14.64
C THR A 393 -0.50 -12.82 14.81
N LEU A 394 -0.72 -11.92 13.85
CA LEU A 394 -0.40 -10.52 14.03
C LEU A 394 -1.08 -9.96 15.29
N MET A 395 -0.32 -9.16 16.00
CA MET A 395 -0.71 -8.45 17.21
C MET A 395 -0.69 -6.94 16.96
N PRO A 396 -1.36 -6.12 17.80
CA PRO A 396 -1.33 -4.67 17.65
C PRO A 396 0.09 -4.04 17.65
N ALA A 397 1.05 -4.70 18.31
CA ALA A 397 2.45 -4.27 18.29
C ALA A 397 3.07 -4.38 16.89
N ASP A 398 2.67 -5.36 16.08
CA ASP A 398 3.17 -5.53 14.71
C ASP A 398 2.66 -4.41 13.79
N LEU A 399 1.41 -3.96 13.98
CA LEU A 399 0.89 -2.79 13.28
C LEU A 399 1.71 -1.54 13.63
N SER A 400 2.03 -1.37 14.92
CA SER A 400 2.83 -0.23 15.37
C SER A 400 4.26 -0.27 14.81
N ALA A 401 4.85 -1.46 14.66
CA ALA A 401 6.16 -1.61 14.02
C ALA A 401 6.13 -1.19 12.54
N VAL A 402 5.09 -1.56 11.80
CA VAL A 402 4.98 -1.23 10.37
C VAL A 402 4.62 0.23 10.12
N TYR A 403 3.66 0.77 10.87
CA TYR A 403 3.16 2.14 10.69
C TYR A 403 3.93 3.18 11.53
N GLY A 404 4.98 2.76 12.25
CA GLY A 404 5.71 3.56 13.23
C GLY A 404 4.94 3.78 14.54
N LYS A 405 3.67 4.23 14.43
CA LYS A 405 2.76 4.46 15.56
C LYS A 405 1.30 4.21 15.17
N THR A 406 0.52 3.74 16.12
CA THR A 406 -0.96 3.64 16.03
C THR A 406 -1.61 4.34 17.22
N VAL A 407 -2.94 4.34 17.32
CA VAL A 407 -3.69 4.89 18.48
C VAL A 407 -3.22 4.29 19.81
N ARG A 408 -2.69 3.06 19.81
CA ARG A 408 -2.10 2.44 21.01
C ARG A 408 -0.88 3.18 21.54
N ASN A 409 -0.17 3.91 20.69
CA ASN A 409 1.02 4.67 21.07
C ASN A 409 0.70 6.10 21.51
N TRP A 410 -0.57 6.52 21.56
CA TRP A 410 -0.96 7.90 21.87
C TRP A 410 -0.38 8.40 23.21
N LEU A 411 -0.31 7.52 24.22
CA LEU A 411 0.29 7.85 25.51
C LEU A 411 1.76 8.29 25.42
N GLU A 412 2.52 7.74 24.48
CA GLU A 412 3.93 8.10 24.28
C GLU A 412 4.08 9.55 23.80
N ILE A 413 3.06 10.06 23.10
CA ILE A 413 2.98 11.42 22.56
C ILE A 413 2.50 12.39 23.62
N MET A 414 1.45 12.03 24.38
CA MET A 414 0.91 12.89 25.44
C MET A 414 1.93 13.24 26.53
N ARG A 415 2.87 12.32 26.82
CA ARG A 415 3.92 12.51 27.85
C ARG A 415 5.04 13.47 27.43
N GLN A 416 5.08 13.89 26.16
CA GLN A 416 6.11 14.81 25.65
C GLN A 416 5.68 16.28 25.75
N GLU A 417 4.42 16.53 26.11
CA GLU A 417 3.83 17.84 26.39
C GLU A 417 3.85 18.13 27.89
#